data_AF-A0A1F6ZU73-F1
#
_entry.id   AF-A0A1F6ZU73-F1
#
_cell.length_a   1.000
_cell.length_b   1.000
_cell.length_c   1.000
_cell.angle_alpha   90.00
_cell.angle_beta   90.00
_cell.angle_gamma   90.00
#
_symmetry.space_group_name_H-M   'P 1'
#
loop_
_entity.id
_entity.type
_entity.pdbx_description
1 polymer ?
#
loop_
_entity_poly.entity_id
_entity_poly.type
_entity_poly.pdbx_seq_one_letter_code
_entity_poly.pdbx_strand_id
1 'polypeptide(L)'
;MPLSPTRHVAAILALLCGLVVVAVFIRYHQRVLPNIFIDGLAVGGLTALETRELLIAQTDVPEEPEVSVRVDDIIVSSSSAQLGLTRLVDPALEQAFAVGRQGSLWRRSLAFVKALGKKQTFSTRLAYQSEPLSNLISNLANQVDYPGKEPQAKLKYSGSSQSLSIAVGSFGRKLNQAATKEVVMRALNQAEFAMTAVVASTAGELSEAELTLAQARAGQFVGKKVALVNDDQRVLVNDQELIALLAFPSGVRESVLTEHLANWESKLYREAREPVFAYDPQSLVVTKFAAPQDGTQLLVGETRANLLAAMTKIESGDTAETHQAELPLRRTPPQRSLAETNQLGINERIGLGTSHYAHSIPNRIHNVALTTGKISLALVPPGKEFSFNKTLGEVSSKTGFRSAYVIKNGQTQLGDGGGVCQVSTTLFRAVLNAGLKITRRLPHSYRVSYYELDNKPGIDATVYAGETDFRFTNDTDHYILVYGAADSTNLSMKIELYGTSDGRTSEIVDHVTWDPHPPLPPQYIPTTALPAGKLQQVDWSAPGISAKFTNIVKDKDGKEIHHDTFTSVYRPWAAKFLQGV
;
A
#
# COMPACT_ATOMS: atom_id res chain seq x y z
N MET A 1 85.59 -59.42 15.60
CA MET A 1 84.50 -60.40 15.77
C MET A 1 83.90 -60.70 14.40
N PRO A 2 83.92 -61.94 13.91
CA PRO A 2 83.34 -62.27 12.60
C PRO A 2 81.81 -62.20 12.69
N LEU A 3 81.19 -61.50 11.75
CA LEU A 3 79.74 -61.44 11.62
C LEU A 3 79.22 -62.81 11.18
N SER A 4 78.14 -63.30 11.77
CA SER A 4 77.56 -64.61 11.48
C SER A 4 77.12 -64.73 10.01
N PRO A 5 77.23 -65.91 9.36
CA PRO A 5 76.83 -66.12 7.96
C PRO A 5 75.35 -65.76 7.68
N THR A 6 74.50 -65.80 8.70
CA THR A 6 73.10 -65.36 8.64
C THR A 6 72.93 -63.86 8.38
N ARG A 7 73.85 -63.00 8.84
CA ARG A 7 73.79 -61.55 8.59
C ARG A 7 74.20 -61.17 7.16
N HIS A 8 75.12 -61.92 6.56
CA HIS A 8 75.54 -61.71 5.16
C HIS A 8 74.43 -62.11 4.16
N VAL A 9 73.74 -63.23 4.41
CA VAL A 9 72.59 -63.64 3.58
C VAL A 9 71.44 -62.64 3.67
N ALA A 10 71.12 -62.14 4.88
CA ALA A 10 70.10 -61.11 5.07
C ALA A 10 70.46 -59.78 4.38
N ALA A 11 71.74 -59.36 4.43
CA ALA A 11 72.21 -58.16 3.75
C ALA A 11 72.16 -58.28 2.23
N ILE A 12 72.54 -59.45 1.67
CA ILE A 12 72.45 -59.74 0.23
C ILE A 12 71.00 -59.77 -0.23
N LEU A 13 70.09 -60.39 0.53
CA LEU A 13 68.65 -60.39 0.25
C LEU A 13 68.06 -58.98 0.31
N ALA A 14 68.44 -58.16 1.30
CA ALA A 14 67.99 -56.76 1.38
C ALA A 14 68.50 -55.92 0.20
N LEU A 15 69.75 -56.12 -0.23
CA LEU A 15 70.33 -55.48 -1.42
C LEU A 15 69.62 -55.92 -2.69
N LEU A 16 69.34 -57.22 -2.86
CA LEU A 16 68.59 -57.76 -3.99
C LEU A 16 67.16 -57.23 -4.02
N CYS A 17 66.46 -57.20 -2.88
CA CYS A 17 65.15 -56.58 -2.76
C CYS A 17 65.18 -55.08 -3.10
N GLY A 18 66.21 -54.36 -2.64
CA GLY A 18 66.43 -52.96 -3.00
C GLY A 18 66.65 -52.75 -4.50
N LEU A 19 67.46 -53.60 -5.13
CA LEU A 19 67.72 -53.57 -6.58
C LEU A 19 66.46 -53.90 -7.39
N VAL A 20 65.65 -54.86 -6.95
CA VAL A 20 64.36 -55.18 -7.57
C VAL A 20 63.40 -54.00 -7.46
N VAL A 21 63.33 -53.36 -6.30
CA VAL A 21 62.51 -52.16 -6.09
C VAL A 21 62.96 -51.03 -7.03
N VAL A 22 64.26 -50.77 -7.15
CA VAL A 22 64.82 -49.78 -8.08
C VAL A 22 64.53 -50.14 -9.54
N ALA A 23 64.73 -51.40 -9.94
CA ALA A 23 64.44 -51.88 -11.29
C ALA A 23 62.96 -51.74 -11.65
N VAL A 24 62.05 -52.01 -10.71
CA VAL A 24 60.61 -51.79 -10.84
C VAL A 24 60.30 -50.29 -11.00
N PHE A 25 60.90 -49.43 -10.17
CA PHE A 25 60.71 -47.99 -10.29
C PHE A 25 61.19 -47.44 -11.64
N ILE A 26 62.28 -47.98 -12.18
CA ILE A 26 62.78 -47.63 -13.52
C ILE A 26 61.82 -48.15 -14.60
N ARG A 27 61.47 -49.45 -14.55
CA ARG A 27 60.62 -50.12 -15.55
C ARG A 27 59.23 -49.51 -15.67
N TYR A 28 58.71 -49.01 -14.56
CA TYR A 28 57.39 -48.38 -14.47
C TYR A 28 57.47 -46.87 -14.20
N HIS A 29 58.61 -46.22 -14.45
CA HIS A 29 58.74 -44.77 -14.25
C HIS A 29 57.69 -44.01 -15.07
N GLN A 30 57.48 -44.43 -16.33
CA GLN A 30 56.53 -43.82 -17.27
C GLN A 30 55.36 -44.74 -17.66
N ARG A 31 55.16 -45.88 -16.98
CA ARG A 31 54.14 -46.88 -17.33
C ARG A 31 53.18 -47.17 -16.18
N VAL A 32 51.91 -47.43 -16.48
CA VAL A 32 50.91 -47.82 -15.48
C VAL A 32 51.31 -49.15 -14.84
N LEU A 33 51.08 -49.33 -13.55
CA LEU A 33 51.39 -50.58 -12.84
C LEU A 33 50.54 -51.76 -13.33
N PRO A 34 50.99 -53.02 -13.17
CA PRO A 34 50.23 -54.21 -13.58
C PRO A 34 48.87 -54.32 -12.86
N ASN A 35 47.93 -55.06 -13.45
CA ASN A 35 46.54 -55.27 -12.99
C ASN A 35 45.71 -54.00 -12.73
N ILE A 36 46.05 -52.89 -13.39
CA ILE A 36 45.20 -51.70 -13.44
C ILE A 36 44.32 -51.75 -14.69
N PHE A 37 43.05 -51.43 -14.49
CA PHE A 37 42.04 -51.41 -15.53
C PHE A 37 41.32 -50.07 -15.53
N ILE A 38 41.00 -49.54 -16.72
CA ILE A 38 40.12 -48.37 -16.90
C ILE A 38 38.93 -48.83 -17.72
N ASP A 39 37.70 -48.65 -17.22
CA ASP A 39 36.45 -49.13 -17.85
C ASP A 39 36.49 -50.61 -18.26
N GLY A 40 37.20 -51.44 -17.48
CA GLY A 40 37.35 -52.87 -17.76
C GLY A 40 38.49 -53.24 -18.72
N LEU A 41 39.17 -52.26 -19.32
CA LEU A 41 40.30 -52.44 -20.23
C LEU A 41 41.62 -52.54 -19.45
N ALA A 42 42.44 -53.55 -19.73
CA ALA A 42 43.73 -53.73 -19.07
C ALA A 42 44.75 -52.72 -19.59
N VAL A 43 45.18 -51.79 -18.74
CA VAL A 43 46.11 -50.69 -19.10
C VAL A 43 47.49 -50.84 -18.47
N GLY A 44 47.70 -51.91 -17.69
CA GLY A 44 48.96 -52.17 -17.00
C GLY A 44 50.13 -52.33 -17.98
N GLY A 45 51.22 -51.63 -17.72
CA GLY A 45 52.43 -51.64 -18.55
C GLY A 45 52.44 -50.64 -19.71
N LEU A 46 51.33 -49.95 -19.99
CA LEU A 46 51.24 -48.90 -21.00
C LEU A 46 51.72 -47.55 -20.47
N THR A 47 52.26 -46.71 -21.34
CA THR A 47 52.53 -45.29 -21.06
C THR A 47 51.24 -44.49 -21.02
N ALA A 48 51.29 -43.25 -20.52
CA ALA A 48 50.11 -42.36 -20.50
C ALA A 48 49.55 -42.13 -21.91
N LEU A 49 50.42 -41.94 -22.91
CA LEU A 49 50.02 -41.74 -24.31
C LEU A 49 49.37 -43.01 -24.90
N GLU A 50 50.03 -44.17 -24.75
CA GLU A 50 49.50 -45.46 -25.23
C GLU A 50 48.16 -45.80 -24.54
N THR A 51 48.03 -45.49 -23.25
CA THR A 51 46.77 -45.72 -22.52
C THR A 51 45.66 -44.79 -23.02
N ARG A 52 45.98 -43.53 -23.31
CA ARG A 52 45.03 -42.55 -23.85
C ARG A 52 44.57 -42.94 -25.25
N GLU A 53 45.49 -43.31 -26.13
CA GLU A 53 45.18 -43.78 -27.48
C GLU A 53 44.35 -45.07 -27.44
N LEU A 54 44.67 -46.00 -26.55
CA LEU A 54 43.88 -47.22 -26.36
C LEU A 54 42.45 -46.91 -25.90
N LEU A 55 42.30 -46.00 -24.94
CA LEU A 55 40.98 -45.61 -24.44
C LEU A 55 40.18 -44.83 -25.49
N ILE A 56 40.82 -43.99 -26.32
CA ILE A 56 40.16 -43.30 -27.44
C ILE A 56 39.80 -44.26 -28.57
N ALA A 57 40.67 -45.22 -28.89
CA ALA A 57 40.45 -46.19 -29.97
C ALA A 57 39.40 -47.26 -29.63
N GLN A 58 39.22 -47.59 -28.35
CA GLN A 58 38.17 -48.51 -27.87
C GLN A 58 36.91 -47.80 -27.37
N THR A 59 36.87 -46.46 -27.41
CA THR A 59 35.64 -45.72 -27.13
C THR A 59 34.81 -45.59 -28.39
N ASP A 60 34.22 -46.72 -28.79
CA ASP A 60 32.87 -46.67 -29.33
C ASP A 60 32.02 -46.04 -28.23
N VAL A 61 31.73 -44.74 -28.34
CA VAL A 61 30.55 -44.19 -27.69
C VAL A 61 29.41 -45.06 -28.23
N PRO A 62 28.69 -45.82 -27.39
CA PRO A 62 27.60 -46.67 -27.89
C PRO A 62 26.68 -45.82 -28.76
N GLU A 63 26.10 -46.40 -29.82
CA GLU A 63 25.05 -45.78 -30.65
C GLU A 63 24.21 -44.85 -29.78
N GLU A 64 24.26 -43.56 -30.13
CA GLU A 64 23.90 -42.41 -29.30
C GLU A 64 22.77 -42.70 -28.30
N PRO A 65 23.05 -42.94 -27.01
CA PRO A 65 21.96 -43.15 -26.06
C PRO A 65 21.18 -41.83 -25.95
N GLU A 66 19.87 -41.89 -26.19
CA GLU A 66 18.99 -40.77 -25.87
C GLU A 66 18.99 -40.54 -24.35
N VAL A 67 19.38 -39.33 -23.94
CA VAL A 67 19.23 -38.90 -22.55
C VAL A 67 17.79 -38.46 -22.36
N SER A 68 17.03 -39.23 -21.60
CA SER A 68 15.62 -38.96 -21.31
C SER A 68 15.43 -38.52 -19.86
N VAL A 69 14.73 -37.40 -19.70
CA VAL A 69 14.32 -36.88 -18.38
C VAL A 69 12.80 -36.90 -18.33
N ARG A 70 12.25 -37.54 -17.30
CA ARG A 70 10.81 -37.75 -17.17
C ARG A 70 10.20 -37.17 -15.90
N VAL A 71 8.94 -36.76 -16.00
CA VAL A 71 8.04 -36.50 -14.88
C VAL A 71 6.73 -37.19 -15.21
N ASP A 72 6.31 -38.16 -14.38
CA ASP A 72 5.18 -39.04 -14.66
C ASP A 72 5.29 -39.68 -16.06
N ASP A 73 4.33 -39.40 -16.94
CA ASP A 73 4.26 -39.89 -18.33
C ASP A 73 4.90 -38.93 -19.35
N ILE A 74 5.32 -37.73 -18.93
CA ILE A 74 5.95 -36.73 -19.80
C ILE A 74 7.45 -36.97 -19.82
N ILE A 75 7.98 -37.22 -21.02
CA ILE A 75 9.39 -37.52 -21.27
C ILE A 75 9.91 -36.51 -22.29
N VAL A 76 11.02 -35.85 -21.98
CA VAL A 76 11.80 -35.11 -22.98
C VAL A 76 13.15 -35.80 -23.12
N SER A 77 13.53 -36.11 -24.36
CA SER A 77 14.82 -36.69 -24.69
C SER A 77 15.67 -35.73 -25.52
N SER A 78 16.98 -35.92 -25.46
CA SER A 78 17.95 -35.29 -26.36
C SER A 78 19.06 -36.27 -26.66
N SER A 79 19.59 -36.23 -27.89
CA SER A 79 20.68 -37.12 -28.26
C SER A 79 21.96 -36.74 -27.52
N SER A 80 22.82 -37.74 -27.29
CA SER A 80 24.15 -37.52 -26.74
C SER A 80 24.97 -36.48 -27.52
N ALA A 81 24.79 -36.41 -28.85
CA ALA A 81 25.41 -35.41 -29.72
C ALA A 81 24.92 -33.97 -29.43
N GLN A 82 23.61 -33.78 -29.28
CA GLN A 82 23.02 -32.48 -28.96
C GLN A 82 23.42 -31.98 -27.57
N LEU A 83 23.58 -32.90 -26.61
CA LEU A 83 24.07 -32.57 -25.27
C LEU A 83 25.58 -32.36 -25.19
N GLY A 84 26.30 -32.59 -26.29
CA GLY A 84 27.76 -32.51 -26.35
C GLY A 84 28.43 -33.47 -25.37
N LEU A 85 27.90 -34.69 -25.23
CA LEU A 85 28.47 -35.69 -24.34
C LEU A 85 29.84 -36.13 -24.84
N THR A 86 30.87 -35.96 -24.01
CA THR A 86 32.23 -36.38 -24.33
C THR A 86 32.81 -37.19 -23.18
N ARG A 87 33.54 -38.27 -23.48
CA ARG A 87 34.17 -39.08 -22.44
C ARG A 87 35.48 -38.44 -22.01
N LEU A 88 35.56 -38.07 -20.73
CA LEU A 88 36.78 -37.55 -20.13
C LEU A 88 37.67 -38.70 -19.68
N VAL A 89 38.68 -39.00 -20.50
CA VAL A 89 39.66 -40.06 -20.27
C VAL A 89 40.75 -39.63 -19.30
N ASP A 90 41.19 -38.38 -19.41
CA ASP A 90 42.39 -37.86 -18.71
C ASP A 90 42.31 -37.98 -17.17
N PRO A 91 41.18 -37.71 -16.48
CA PRO A 91 41.10 -37.90 -15.03
C PRO A 91 41.26 -39.35 -14.55
N ALA A 92 40.69 -40.32 -15.28
CA ALA A 92 40.82 -41.74 -14.94
C ALA A 92 42.25 -42.23 -15.22
N LEU A 93 42.85 -41.72 -16.30
CA LEU A 93 44.25 -41.95 -16.65
C LEU A 93 45.20 -41.43 -15.57
N GLU A 94 45.02 -40.18 -15.11
CA GLU A 94 45.83 -39.59 -14.03
C GLU A 94 45.73 -40.40 -12.73
N GLN A 95 44.52 -40.85 -12.36
CA GLN A 95 44.32 -41.69 -11.18
C GLN A 95 45.01 -43.05 -11.32
N ALA A 96 44.86 -43.71 -12.47
CA ALA A 96 45.55 -44.95 -12.78
C ALA A 96 47.08 -44.79 -12.76
N PHE A 97 47.58 -43.66 -13.25
CA PHE A 97 49.01 -43.34 -13.24
C PHE A 97 49.51 -42.92 -11.85
N ALA A 98 48.68 -42.35 -11.00
CA ALA A 98 49.07 -41.98 -9.64
C ALA A 98 49.36 -43.20 -8.73
N VAL A 99 48.82 -44.38 -9.06
CA VAL A 99 49.01 -45.61 -8.27
C VAL A 99 50.50 -45.97 -8.15
N GLY A 100 50.98 -46.08 -6.91
CA GLY A 100 52.39 -46.40 -6.63
C GLY A 100 53.38 -45.24 -6.84
N ARG A 101 52.88 -44.04 -7.13
CA ARG A 101 53.69 -42.82 -7.33
C ARG A 101 53.52 -41.77 -6.23
N GLN A 102 52.59 -41.97 -5.30
CA GLN A 102 52.32 -41.05 -4.19
C GLN A 102 52.81 -41.59 -2.83
N GLY A 103 53.30 -40.69 -1.97
CA GLY A 103 53.76 -41.02 -0.61
C GLY A 103 55.22 -41.48 -0.51
N SER A 104 55.61 -42.00 0.67
CA SER A 104 56.99 -42.46 0.93
C SER A 104 57.36 -43.71 0.12
N LEU A 105 58.66 -43.97 -0.06
CA LEU A 105 59.18 -45.11 -0.83
C LEU A 105 58.60 -46.47 -0.38
N TRP A 106 58.33 -46.62 0.92
CA TRP A 106 57.66 -47.80 1.47
C TRP A 106 56.22 -47.97 0.98
N ARG A 107 55.41 -46.89 1.02
CA ARG A 107 54.01 -46.91 0.53
C ARG A 107 53.94 -47.20 -0.97
N ARG A 108 54.87 -46.63 -1.75
CA ARG A 108 54.98 -46.86 -3.19
C ARG A 108 55.34 -48.32 -3.51
N SER A 109 56.25 -48.91 -2.74
CA SER A 109 56.64 -50.32 -2.88
C SER A 109 55.49 -51.27 -2.51
N LEU A 110 54.77 -50.99 -1.42
CA LEU A 110 53.56 -51.74 -1.04
C LEU A 110 52.45 -51.65 -2.10
N ALA A 111 52.25 -50.47 -2.69
CA ALA A 111 51.28 -50.28 -3.77
C ALA A 111 51.62 -51.12 -5.00
N PHE A 112 52.90 -51.29 -5.33
CA PHE A 112 53.35 -52.18 -6.40
C PHE A 112 53.06 -53.65 -6.10
N VAL A 113 53.39 -54.13 -4.89
CA VAL A 113 53.08 -55.51 -4.47
C VAL A 113 51.57 -55.77 -4.51
N LYS A 114 50.77 -54.80 -4.05
CA LYS A 114 49.30 -54.86 -4.12
C LYS A 114 48.81 -54.93 -5.57
N ALA A 115 49.40 -54.14 -6.47
CA ALA A 115 49.06 -54.15 -7.89
C ALA A 115 49.39 -55.50 -8.56
N LEU A 116 50.42 -56.23 -8.12
CA LEU A 116 50.72 -57.56 -8.66
C LEU A 116 49.66 -58.63 -8.32
N GLY A 117 48.98 -58.52 -7.17
CA GLY A 117 48.03 -59.53 -6.70
C GLY A 117 46.55 -59.14 -6.76
N LYS A 118 46.22 -57.85 -6.85
CA LYS A 118 44.83 -57.35 -6.78
C LYS A 118 44.50 -56.44 -7.95
N LYS A 119 43.41 -56.77 -8.66
CA LYS A 119 42.80 -55.94 -9.70
C LYS A 119 42.37 -54.59 -9.12
N GLN A 120 42.80 -53.49 -9.76
CA GLN A 120 42.36 -52.13 -9.47
C GLN A 120 41.66 -51.56 -10.70
N THR A 121 40.48 -50.99 -10.51
CA THR A 121 39.63 -50.48 -11.59
C THR A 121 39.37 -49.00 -11.39
N PHE A 122 39.54 -48.23 -12.45
CA PHE A 122 39.14 -46.83 -12.56
C PHE A 122 38.08 -46.71 -13.64
N SER A 123 37.28 -45.65 -13.57
CA SER A 123 36.21 -45.40 -14.54
C SER A 123 36.36 -44.03 -15.14
N THR A 124 36.17 -43.91 -16.45
CA THR A 124 36.06 -42.60 -17.09
C THR A 124 34.71 -41.97 -16.75
N ARG A 125 34.62 -40.65 -16.88
CA ARG A 125 33.40 -39.88 -16.61
C ARG A 125 32.93 -39.18 -17.87
N LEU A 126 31.65 -38.84 -17.94
CA LEU A 126 31.09 -38.05 -19.03
C LEU A 126 31.19 -36.54 -18.70
N ALA A 127 31.61 -35.75 -19.68
CA ALA A 127 31.39 -34.32 -19.74
C ALA A 127 30.21 -34.03 -20.66
N TYR A 128 29.57 -32.88 -20.46
CA TYR A 128 28.41 -32.41 -21.22
C TYR A 128 28.49 -30.89 -21.36
N GLN A 129 27.73 -30.32 -22.29
CA GLN A 129 27.59 -28.88 -22.42
C GLN A 129 26.46 -28.34 -21.53
N SER A 130 26.74 -27.26 -20.79
CA SER A 130 25.80 -26.74 -19.79
C SER A 130 24.52 -26.18 -20.39
N GLU A 131 24.61 -25.51 -21.53
CA GLU A 131 23.47 -24.85 -22.18
C GLU A 131 22.48 -25.86 -22.79
N PRO A 132 22.90 -26.85 -23.60
CA PRO A 132 21.98 -27.90 -24.08
C PRO A 132 21.28 -28.65 -22.96
N LEU A 133 21.99 -28.98 -21.88
CA LEU A 133 21.39 -29.64 -20.72
C LEU A 133 20.36 -28.73 -20.02
N SER A 134 20.68 -27.45 -19.85
CA SER A 134 19.73 -26.48 -19.32
C SER A 134 18.50 -26.33 -20.22
N ASN A 135 18.66 -26.30 -21.54
CA ASN A 135 17.55 -26.24 -22.49
C ASN A 135 16.66 -27.48 -22.43
N LEU A 136 17.24 -28.68 -22.34
CA LEU A 136 16.50 -29.92 -22.14
C LEU A 136 15.62 -29.85 -20.87
N ILE A 137 16.20 -29.41 -19.75
CA ILE A 137 15.51 -29.27 -18.46
C ILE A 137 14.44 -28.16 -18.53
N SER A 138 14.72 -27.03 -19.17
CA SER A 138 13.75 -25.94 -19.34
C SER A 138 12.59 -26.33 -20.27
N ASN A 139 12.84 -27.12 -21.31
CA ASN A 139 11.79 -27.67 -22.18
C ASN A 139 10.88 -28.61 -21.41
N LEU A 140 11.43 -29.45 -20.54
CA LEU A 140 10.65 -30.28 -19.63
C LEU A 140 9.84 -29.40 -18.67
N ALA A 141 10.44 -28.38 -18.05
CA ALA A 141 9.75 -27.44 -17.16
C ALA A 141 8.54 -26.80 -17.85
N ASN A 142 8.68 -26.33 -19.09
CA ASN A 142 7.59 -25.71 -19.84
C ASN A 142 6.41 -26.65 -20.12
N GLN A 143 6.63 -27.97 -20.14
CA GLN A 143 5.58 -28.96 -20.35
C GLN A 143 4.93 -29.45 -19.05
N VAL A 144 5.68 -29.44 -17.94
CA VAL A 144 5.23 -30.02 -16.66
C VAL A 144 4.83 -28.97 -15.63
N ASP A 145 5.29 -27.73 -15.78
CA ASP A 145 4.97 -26.65 -14.85
C ASP A 145 3.55 -26.16 -15.10
N TYR A 146 2.72 -26.19 -14.05
CA TYR A 146 1.39 -25.59 -14.07
C TYR A 146 1.11 -24.89 -12.74
N PRO A 147 0.45 -23.72 -12.78
CA PRO A 147 0.26 -22.92 -11.58
C PRO A 147 -0.73 -23.60 -10.63
N GLY A 148 -0.33 -23.69 -9.37
CA GLY A 148 -1.23 -24.03 -8.28
C GLY A 148 -2.11 -22.85 -7.90
N LYS A 149 -3.19 -23.12 -7.17
CA LYS A 149 -4.04 -22.08 -6.57
C LYS A 149 -3.97 -22.24 -5.07
N GLU A 150 -3.53 -21.21 -4.38
CA GLU A 150 -3.55 -21.20 -2.92
C GLU A 150 -4.99 -21.26 -2.39
N PRO A 151 -5.23 -21.96 -1.27
CA PRO A 151 -6.52 -21.91 -0.61
C PRO A 151 -6.83 -20.49 -0.15
N GLN A 152 -8.09 -20.08 -0.29
CA GLN A 152 -8.50 -18.73 0.10
C GLN A 152 -9.95 -18.68 0.57
N ALA A 153 -10.21 -17.79 1.51
CA ALA A 153 -11.53 -17.51 2.02
C ALA A 153 -12.14 -16.29 1.32
N LYS A 154 -13.45 -16.31 1.13
CA LYS A 154 -14.22 -15.18 0.63
C LYS A 154 -15.51 -15.06 1.41
N LEU A 155 -15.85 -13.83 1.80
CA LEU A 155 -17.14 -13.50 2.40
C LEU A 155 -17.95 -12.67 1.40
N LYS A 156 -19.10 -13.18 0.94
CA LYS A 156 -19.89 -12.47 -0.08
C LYS A 156 -20.67 -11.28 0.51
N TYR A 157 -21.21 -11.43 1.71
CA TYR A 157 -21.98 -10.40 2.42
C TYR A 157 -21.40 -10.19 3.81
N SER A 158 -20.95 -8.96 4.10
CA SER A 158 -20.41 -8.58 5.40
C SER A 158 -21.39 -8.93 6.54
N GLY A 159 -20.87 -9.50 7.63
CA GLY A 159 -21.62 -9.97 8.79
C GLY A 159 -22.38 -11.29 8.61
N SER A 160 -22.45 -11.85 7.40
CA SER A 160 -23.21 -13.08 7.13
C SER A 160 -22.30 -14.30 7.06
N SER A 161 -22.26 -15.11 8.12
CA SER A 161 -21.47 -16.35 8.16
C SER A 161 -21.88 -17.37 7.10
N GLN A 162 -23.16 -17.38 6.70
CA GLN A 162 -23.68 -18.22 5.60
C GLN A 162 -23.09 -17.85 4.23
N SER A 163 -22.53 -16.64 4.12
CA SER A 163 -21.93 -16.15 2.89
C SER A 163 -20.41 -16.41 2.79
N LEU A 164 -19.83 -17.05 3.82
CA LEU A 164 -18.43 -17.46 3.87
C LEU A 164 -18.22 -18.71 3.02
N SER A 165 -17.26 -18.65 2.10
CA SER A 165 -16.80 -19.80 1.34
C SER A 165 -15.27 -19.91 1.37
N ILE A 166 -14.77 -21.15 1.42
CA ILE A 166 -13.35 -21.45 1.33
C ILE A 166 -13.12 -22.18 0.01
N ALA A 167 -12.28 -21.62 -0.85
CA ALA A 167 -11.72 -22.36 -1.97
C ALA A 167 -10.55 -23.21 -1.44
N VAL A 168 -10.62 -24.53 -1.61
CA VAL A 168 -9.63 -25.49 -1.09
C VAL A 168 -8.25 -25.39 -1.75
N GLY A 169 -8.14 -24.60 -2.83
CA GLY A 169 -6.93 -24.50 -3.63
C GLY A 169 -6.83 -25.61 -4.66
N SER A 170 -5.67 -25.71 -5.30
CA SER A 170 -5.32 -26.83 -6.18
C SER A 170 -3.81 -26.95 -6.23
N PHE A 171 -3.31 -28.19 -6.24
CA PHE A 171 -1.90 -28.45 -6.42
C PHE A 171 -1.39 -27.76 -7.68
N GLY A 172 -0.19 -27.18 -7.58
CA GLY A 172 0.58 -26.73 -8.72
C GLY A 172 1.89 -27.50 -8.79
N ARG A 173 2.53 -27.50 -9.95
CA ARG A 173 3.79 -28.20 -10.15
C ARG A 173 4.82 -27.23 -10.68
N LYS A 174 6.03 -27.32 -10.13
CA LYS A 174 7.20 -26.64 -10.66
C LYS A 174 8.41 -27.56 -10.64
N LEU A 175 9.08 -27.65 -11.77
CA LEU A 175 10.32 -28.37 -11.90
C LEU A 175 11.40 -27.65 -11.11
N ASN A 176 12.03 -28.35 -10.17
CA ASN A 176 13.26 -27.88 -9.54
C ASN A 176 14.40 -28.11 -10.53
N GLN A 177 14.63 -27.14 -11.41
CA GLN A 177 15.61 -27.24 -12.49
C GLN A 177 17.03 -27.49 -11.96
N ALA A 178 17.39 -26.85 -10.84
CA ALA A 178 18.71 -27.03 -10.22
C ALA A 178 18.89 -28.45 -9.67
N ALA A 179 17.94 -28.95 -8.88
CA ALA A 179 18.00 -30.31 -8.35
C ALA A 179 17.90 -31.37 -9.45
N THR A 180 17.09 -31.13 -10.48
CA THR A 180 16.99 -31.99 -11.67
C THR A 180 18.33 -32.08 -12.39
N LYS A 181 19.01 -30.95 -12.57
CA LYS A 181 20.36 -30.92 -13.16
C LYS A 181 21.35 -31.78 -12.37
N GLU A 182 21.35 -31.69 -11.04
CA GLU A 182 22.19 -32.54 -10.18
C GLU A 182 21.88 -34.04 -10.34
N VAL A 183 20.60 -34.41 -10.44
CA VAL A 183 20.20 -35.80 -10.71
C VAL A 183 20.72 -36.26 -12.07
N VAL A 184 20.57 -35.43 -13.11
CA VAL A 184 21.03 -35.76 -14.47
C VAL A 184 22.55 -35.96 -14.49
N MET A 185 23.30 -35.05 -13.88
CA MET A 185 24.76 -35.15 -13.81
C MET A 185 25.22 -36.42 -13.09
N ARG A 186 24.55 -36.80 -12.01
CA ARG A 186 24.88 -38.01 -11.27
C ARG A 186 24.60 -39.28 -12.09
N ALA A 187 23.44 -39.34 -12.73
CA ALA A 187 23.01 -40.46 -13.57
C ALA A 187 23.96 -40.67 -14.75
N LEU A 188 24.31 -39.60 -15.47
CA LEU A 188 25.25 -39.67 -16.61
C LEU A 188 26.64 -40.18 -16.19
N ASN A 189 27.12 -39.81 -15.00
CA ASN A 189 28.39 -40.32 -14.49
C ASN A 189 28.34 -41.82 -14.14
N GLN A 190 27.16 -42.39 -13.97
CA GLN A 190 26.93 -43.82 -13.72
C GLN A 190 26.53 -44.58 -15.00
N ALA A 191 26.59 -43.92 -16.16
CA ALA A 191 26.13 -44.43 -17.45
C ALA A 191 24.62 -44.78 -17.47
N GLU A 192 23.81 -44.04 -16.70
CA GLU A 192 22.35 -44.07 -16.75
C GLU A 192 21.83 -42.94 -17.64
N PHE A 193 21.01 -43.28 -18.63
CA PHE A 193 20.51 -42.33 -19.63
C PHE A 193 19.00 -42.06 -19.50
N ALA A 194 18.33 -42.67 -18.52
CA ALA A 194 16.93 -42.42 -18.21
C ALA A 194 16.79 -42.04 -16.73
N MET A 195 16.23 -40.86 -16.47
CA MET A 195 16.17 -40.29 -15.11
C MET A 195 14.86 -39.57 -14.83
N THR A 196 14.44 -39.61 -13.57
CA THR A 196 13.26 -38.88 -13.10
C THR A 196 13.67 -37.48 -12.63
N ALA A 197 12.97 -36.47 -13.12
CA ALA A 197 13.18 -35.09 -12.74
C ALA A 197 12.69 -34.80 -11.32
N VAL A 198 13.25 -33.77 -10.69
CA VAL A 198 12.84 -33.35 -9.35
C VAL A 198 11.80 -32.25 -9.47
N VAL A 199 10.58 -32.52 -9.03
CA VAL A 199 9.47 -31.54 -8.99
C VAL A 199 9.16 -31.13 -7.55
N ALA A 200 8.63 -29.92 -7.39
CA ALA A 200 8.08 -29.42 -6.15
C ALA A 200 6.63 -28.95 -6.39
N SER A 201 5.78 -29.12 -5.38
CA SER A 201 4.44 -28.54 -5.42
C SER A 201 4.54 -27.03 -5.20
N THR A 202 3.81 -26.22 -5.98
CA THR A 202 3.81 -24.75 -5.82
C THR A 202 2.67 -24.22 -4.96
N ALA A 203 1.66 -25.06 -4.66
CA ALA A 203 0.54 -24.76 -3.78
C ALA A 203 -0.03 -26.08 -3.24
N GLY A 204 -0.67 -26.03 -2.08
CA GLY A 204 -1.37 -27.18 -1.49
C GLY A 204 -2.87 -27.12 -1.74
N GLU A 205 -3.53 -28.28 -1.67
CA GLU A 205 -4.97 -28.37 -1.50
C GLU A 205 -5.28 -28.69 -0.03
N LEU A 206 -6.31 -28.05 0.54
CA LEU A 206 -6.73 -28.34 1.91
C LEU A 206 -7.37 -29.73 1.99
N SER A 207 -6.93 -30.54 2.94
CA SER A 207 -7.66 -31.74 3.36
C SER A 207 -9.01 -31.38 4.01
N GLU A 208 -9.91 -32.36 4.17
CA GLU A 208 -11.21 -32.14 4.83
C GLU A 208 -11.06 -31.61 6.27
N ALA A 209 -10.05 -32.08 7.00
CA ALA A 209 -9.75 -31.62 8.35
C ALA A 209 -9.27 -30.16 8.34
N GLU A 210 -8.37 -29.79 7.41
CA GLU A 210 -7.87 -28.42 7.27
C GLU A 210 -8.95 -27.47 6.77
N LEU A 211 -9.85 -27.93 5.90
CA LEU A 211 -11.01 -27.16 5.44
C LEU A 211 -11.93 -26.81 6.62
N THR A 212 -12.16 -27.77 7.52
CA THR A 212 -12.96 -27.53 8.74
C THR A 212 -12.30 -26.49 9.64
N LEU A 213 -10.97 -26.59 9.84
CA LEU A 213 -10.21 -25.60 10.61
C LEU A 213 -10.19 -24.22 9.93
N ALA A 214 -10.07 -24.19 8.60
CA ALA A 214 -10.11 -22.96 7.81
C ALA A 214 -11.46 -22.24 7.91
N GLN A 215 -12.56 -22.99 7.83
CA GLN A 215 -13.92 -22.47 8.04
C GLN A 215 -14.09 -21.91 9.45
N ALA A 216 -13.65 -22.64 10.48
CA ALA A 216 -13.74 -22.20 11.86
C ALA A 216 -12.93 -20.91 12.10
N ARG A 217 -11.69 -20.86 11.59
CA ARG A 217 -10.82 -19.69 11.71
C ARG A 217 -11.39 -18.47 10.99
N ALA A 218 -11.76 -18.59 9.71
CA ALA A 218 -12.34 -17.49 8.95
C ALA A 218 -13.68 -17.01 9.53
N GLY A 219 -14.46 -17.92 10.11
CA GLY A 219 -15.71 -17.59 10.80
C GLY A 219 -15.55 -16.61 11.96
N GLN A 220 -14.41 -16.60 12.65
CA GLN A 220 -14.14 -15.67 13.77
C GLN A 220 -14.05 -14.20 13.33
N PHE A 221 -13.73 -13.96 12.06
CA PHE A 221 -13.60 -12.62 11.48
C PHE A 221 -14.92 -12.07 10.92
N VAL A 222 -15.97 -12.90 10.79
CA VAL A 222 -17.26 -12.45 10.25
C VAL A 222 -17.88 -11.40 11.16
N GLY A 223 -18.25 -10.24 10.59
CA GLY A 223 -18.80 -9.10 11.33
C GLY A 223 -17.77 -8.27 12.10
N LYS A 224 -16.50 -8.67 12.10
CA LYS A 224 -15.41 -7.96 12.77
C LYS A 224 -14.80 -6.87 11.89
N LYS A 225 -14.22 -5.86 12.51
CA LYS A 225 -13.51 -4.77 11.83
C LYS A 225 -12.27 -4.38 12.61
N VAL A 226 -11.22 -3.98 11.90
CA VAL A 226 -10.06 -3.33 12.49
C VAL A 226 -10.07 -1.86 12.07
N ALA A 227 -10.10 -0.94 13.03
CA ALA A 227 -9.99 0.48 12.81
C ALA A 227 -8.57 0.94 13.15
N LEU A 228 -7.77 1.19 12.12
CA LEU A 228 -6.46 1.82 12.23
C LEU A 228 -6.66 3.33 12.34
N VAL A 229 -6.25 3.93 13.46
CA VAL A 229 -6.54 5.34 13.79
C VAL A 229 -5.29 6.17 14.08
N ASN A 230 -5.32 7.41 13.60
CA ASN A 230 -4.43 8.53 13.92
C ASN A 230 -5.33 9.75 14.21
N ASP A 231 -4.85 10.76 14.93
CA ASP A 231 -5.65 11.93 15.37
C ASP A 231 -6.59 12.50 14.27
N ASP A 232 -6.11 12.53 13.02
CA ASP A 232 -6.83 13.12 11.89
C ASP A 232 -7.25 12.10 10.80
N GLN A 233 -6.85 10.82 10.93
CA GLN A 233 -7.01 9.83 9.87
C GLN A 233 -7.48 8.48 10.38
N ARG A 234 -8.32 7.82 9.58
CA ARG A 234 -8.87 6.50 9.91
C ARG A 234 -8.89 5.61 8.68
N VAL A 235 -8.32 4.42 8.82
CA VAL A 235 -8.46 3.32 7.85
C VAL A 235 -9.27 2.22 8.51
N LEU A 236 -10.34 1.79 7.86
CA LEU A 236 -11.19 0.71 8.34
C LEU A 236 -10.96 -0.53 7.47
N VAL A 237 -10.56 -1.62 8.09
CA VAL A 237 -10.43 -2.94 7.47
C VAL A 237 -11.64 -3.76 7.88
N ASN A 238 -12.54 -4.05 6.95
CA ASN A 238 -13.76 -4.80 7.23
C ASN A 238 -13.53 -6.32 7.22
N ASP A 239 -14.55 -7.09 7.61
CA ASP A 239 -14.49 -8.55 7.68
C ASP A 239 -14.14 -9.21 6.34
N GLN A 240 -14.64 -8.71 5.21
CA GLN A 240 -14.30 -9.24 3.89
C GLN A 240 -12.80 -9.08 3.59
N GLU A 241 -12.23 -7.92 3.93
CA GLU A 241 -10.79 -7.64 3.76
C GLU A 241 -9.95 -8.48 4.74
N LEU A 242 -10.33 -8.55 6.02
CA LEU A 242 -9.65 -9.37 7.02
C LEU A 242 -9.63 -10.85 6.65
N ILE A 243 -10.75 -11.38 6.13
CA ILE A 243 -10.87 -12.77 5.67
C ILE A 243 -10.03 -13.01 4.42
N ALA A 244 -9.98 -12.04 3.49
CA ALA A 244 -9.15 -12.13 2.28
C ALA A 244 -7.65 -12.15 2.59
N LEU A 245 -7.23 -11.61 3.74
CA LEU A 245 -5.85 -11.64 4.23
C LEU A 245 -5.44 -12.99 4.83
N LEU A 246 -6.36 -13.90 5.16
CA LEU A 246 -6.02 -15.18 5.79
C LEU A 246 -5.33 -16.11 4.79
N ALA A 247 -4.17 -16.65 5.16
CA ALA A 247 -3.57 -17.81 4.50
C ALA A 247 -3.97 -19.07 5.27
N PHE A 248 -4.11 -20.20 4.58
CA PHE A 248 -4.49 -21.48 5.20
C PHE A 248 -3.37 -22.51 5.07
N PRO A 249 -3.17 -23.38 6.07
CA PRO A 249 -3.98 -23.52 7.30
C PRO A 249 -3.73 -22.43 8.36
N SER A 250 -2.62 -21.70 8.30
CA SER A 250 -2.26 -20.63 9.24
C SER A 250 -1.58 -19.44 8.57
N GLY A 251 -1.48 -18.31 9.28
CA GLY A 251 -0.77 -17.12 8.80
C GLY A 251 -1.63 -16.19 7.92
N VAL A 252 -0.96 -15.33 7.17
CA VAL A 252 -1.57 -14.30 6.31
C VAL A 252 -1.01 -14.36 4.89
N ARG A 253 -1.81 -13.91 3.93
CA ARG A 253 -1.41 -13.76 2.53
C ARG A 253 -0.60 -12.49 2.37
N GLU A 254 0.72 -12.63 2.50
CA GLU A 254 1.66 -11.49 2.44
C GLU A 254 1.52 -10.66 1.17
N SER A 255 1.21 -11.26 0.03
CA SER A 255 1.00 -10.53 -1.23
C SER A 255 -0.20 -9.58 -1.15
N VAL A 256 -1.31 -10.05 -0.58
CA VAL A 256 -2.54 -9.26 -0.41
C VAL A 256 -2.33 -8.17 0.63
N LEU A 257 -1.69 -8.51 1.75
CA LEU A 257 -1.32 -7.55 2.80
C LEU A 257 -0.42 -6.44 2.26
N THR A 258 0.60 -6.79 1.48
CA THR A 258 1.52 -5.83 0.86
C THR A 258 0.78 -4.90 -0.11
N GLU A 259 -0.15 -5.43 -0.91
CA GLU A 259 -0.97 -4.62 -1.82
C GLU A 259 -1.87 -3.63 -1.06
N HIS A 260 -2.52 -4.06 0.02
CA HIS A 260 -3.30 -3.17 0.88
C HIS A 260 -2.44 -2.07 1.50
N LEU A 261 -1.28 -2.42 2.06
CA LEU A 261 -0.36 -1.47 2.67
C LEU A 261 0.17 -0.46 1.65
N ALA A 262 0.51 -0.89 0.43
CA ALA A 262 0.96 -0.01 -0.66
C ALA A 262 -0.15 0.96 -1.10
N ASN A 263 -1.39 0.49 -1.20
CA ASN A 263 -2.55 1.34 -1.50
C ASN A 263 -2.79 2.38 -0.40
N TRP A 264 -2.68 1.99 0.88
CA TRP A 264 -2.80 2.93 1.99
C TRP A 264 -1.63 3.92 2.02
N GLU A 265 -0.40 3.46 1.81
CA GLU A 265 0.77 4.34 1.73
C GLU A 265 0.56 5.39 0.64
N SER A 266 0.14 4.99 -0.57
CA SER A 266 -0.13 5.93 -1.66
C SER A 266 -1.25 6.93 -1.35
N LYS A 267 -2.33 6.52 -0.66
CA LYS A 267 -3.46 7.39 -0.32
C LYS A 267 -3.15 8.36 0.83
N LEU A 268 -2.33 7.91 1.78
CA LEU A 268 -1.97 8.68 2.98
C LEU A 268 -0.69 9.48 2.78
N TYR A 269 0.06 9.21 1.72
CA TYR A 269 1.26 9.97 1.36
C TYR A 269 0.89 11.36 0.88
N ARG A 270 1.57 12.36 1.43
CA ARG A 270 1.59 13.72 0.88
C ARG A 270 2.92 14.38 1.21
N GLU A 271 3.39 15.23 0.32
CA GLU A 271 4.58 16.04 0.57
C GLU A 271 4.27 17.21 1.51
N ALA A 272 5.31 17.66 2.22
CA ALA A 272 5.22 18.90 2.97
C ALA A 272 5.08 20.07 2.01
N ARG A 273 4.14 20.98 2.29
CA ARG A 273 3.94 22.18 1.49
C ARG A 273 4.44 23.40 2.24
N GLU A 274 5.41 24.07 1.63
CA GLU A 274 5.91 25.35 2.09
C GLU A 274 4.79 26.40 2.14
N PRO A 275 4.74 27.22 3.21
CA PRO A 275 3.83 28.35 3.25
C PRO A 275 4.21 29.38 2.17
N VAL A 276 3.19 30.04 1.62
CA VAL A 276 3.35 31.15 0.70
C VAL A 276 2.46 32.29 1.18
N PHE A 277 3.02 33.48 1.29
CA PHE A 277 2.28 34.71 1.52
C PHE A 277 2.91 35.80 0.66
N ALA A 278 2.22 36.22 -0.40
CA ALA A 278 2.65 37.31 -1.26
C ALA A 278 1.59 38.41 -1.25
N TYR A 279 2.02 39.65 -1.03
CA TYR A 279 1.15 40.82 -1.00
C TYR A 279 1.90 42.06 -1.49
N ASP A 280 1.14 43.06 -1.94
CA ASP A 280 1.66 44.39 -2.24
C ASP A 280 1.82 45.20 -0.94
N PRO A 281 3.03 45.63 -0.55
CA PRO A 281 3.26 46.38 0.69
C PRO A 281 2.60 47.76 0.74
N GLN A 282 2.27 48.37 -0.40
CA GLN A 282 1.64 49.69 -0.46
C GLN A 282 0.12 49.59 -0.37
N SER A 283 -0.48 48.71 -1.19
CA SER A 283 -1.94 48.55 -1.23
C SER A 283 -2.48 47.55 -0.19
N LEU A 284 -1.59 46.75 0.41
CA LEU A 284 -1.92 45.65 1.32
C LEU A 284 -2.85 44.62 0.68
N VAL A 285 -2.76 44.44 -0.64
CA VAL A 285 -3.52 43.42 -1.36
C VAL A 285 -2.71 42.12 -1.40
N VAL A 286 -3.28 41.04 -0.86
CA VAL A 286 -2.70 39.70 -0.91
C VAL A 286 -2.95 39.10 -2.29
N THR A 287 -1.87 38.70 -2.98
CA THR A 287 -1.91 38.16 -4.34
C THR A 287 -1.78 36.65 -4.38
N LYS A 288 -1.14 36.05 -3.37
CA LYS A 288 -0.99 34.59 -3.26
C LYS A 288 -0.92 34.17 -1.81
N PHE A 289 -1.64 33.12 -1.47
CA PHE A 289 -1.55 32.48 -0.17
C PHE A 289 -1.59 30.96 -0.32
N ALA A 290 -0.74 30.26 0.44
CA ALA A 290 -0.84 28.85 0.68
C ALA A 290 -0.46 28.59 2.13
N ALA A 291 -1.36 27.96 2.90
CA ALA A 291 -1.08 27.59 4.27
C ALA A 291 0.02 26.50 4.34
N PRO A 292 0.86 26.51 5.39
CA PRO A 292 1.81 25.44 5.63
C PRO A 292 1.04 24.12 5.80
N GLN A 293 1.60 23.03 5.27
CA GLN A 293 1.02 21.70 5.41
C GLN A 293 2.11 20.67 5.65
N ASP A 294 1.96 19.89 6.71
CA ASP A 294 2.88 18.79 7.00
C ASP A 294 2.75 17.69 5.94
N GLY A 295 3.90 17.20 5.49
CA GLY A 295 4.00 15.95 4.75
C GLY A 295 3.64 14.78 5.65
N THR A 296 3.08 13.74 5.07
CA THR A 296 2.68 12.51 5.77
C THR A 296 3.19 11.30 5.00
N GLN A 297 3.71 10.33 5.73
CA GLN A 297 4.11 9.04 5.17
C GLN A 297 3.72 7.91 6.13
N LEU A 298 3.13 6.85 5.60
CA LEU A 298 2.76 5.67 6.38
C LEU A 298 4.01 4.94 6.87
N LEU A 299 4.06 4.61 8.15
CA LEU A 299 5.08 3.71 8.69
C LEU A 299 4.63 2.27 8.45
N VAL A 300 4.94 1.75 7.25
CA VAL A 300 4.41 0.48 6.72
C VAL A 300 4.69 -0.70 7.65
N GLY A 301 5.92 -0.82 8.17
CA GLY A 301 6.31 -1.93 9.05
C GLY A 301 5.52 -1.97 10.37
N GLU A 302 5.33 -0.81 11.00
CA GLU A 302 4.56 -0.67 12.23
C GLU A 302 3.06 -0.86 11.98
N THR A 303 2.55 -0.31 10.88
CA THR A 303 1.15 -0.51 10.46
C THR A 303 0.85 -1.99 10.24
N ARG A 304 1.76 -2.72 9.59
CA ARG A 304 1.67 -4.18 9.43
C ARG A 304 1.61 -4.88 10.78
N ALA A 305 2.52 -4.56 11.70
CA ALA A 305 2.55 -5.16 13.03
C ALA A 305 1.25 -4.90 13.81
N ASN A 306 0.74 -3.67 13.76
CA ASN A 306 -0.48 -3.26 14.45
C ASN A 306 -1.73 -3.98 13.90
N LEU A 307 -1.84 -4.13 12.58
CA LEU A 307 -2.92 -4.88 11.95
C LEU A 307 -2.87 -6.37 12.34
N LEU A 308 -1.69 -6.99 12.27
CA LEU A 308 -1.53 -8.41 12.64
C LEU A 308 -1.79 -8.65 14.12
N ALA A 309 -1.40 -7.72 15.00
CA ALA A 309 -1.72 -7.78 16.42
C ALA A 309 -3.23 -7.72 16.65
N ALA A 310 -3.96 -6.86 15.92
CA ALA A 310 -5.42 -6.80 15.98
C ALA A 310 -6.07 -8.10 15.47
N MET A 311 -5.58 -8.66 14.37
CA MET A 311 -6.05 -9.96 13.85
C MET A 311 -5.80 -11.10 14.84
N THR A 312 -4.64 -11.11 15.51
CA THR A 312 -4.31 -12.12 16.53
C THR A 312 -5.27 -12.05 17.72
N LYS A 313 -5.68 -10.84 18.13
CA LYS A 313 -6.69 -10.67 19.18
C LYS A 313 -8.03 -11.29 18.78
N ILE A 314 -8.47 -11.09 17.54
CA ILE A 314 -9.69 -11.72 16.99
C ILE A 314 -9.56 -13.25 17.07
N GLU A 315 -8.44 -13.81 16.60
CA GLU A 315 -8.18 -15.26 16.61
C GLU A 315 -8.07 -15.85 18.03
N SER A 316 -7.76 -15.03 19.03
CA SER A 316 -7.73 -15.42 20.44
C SER A 316 -9.11 -15.40 21.13
N GLY A 317 -10.18 -15.08 20.39
CA GLY A 317 -11.57 -15.12 20.88
C GLY A 317 -12.13 -13.80 21.39
N ASP A 318 -11.50 -12.66 21.09
CA ASP A 318 -12.03 -11.35 21.45
C ASP A 318 -13.36 -11.07 20.72
N THR A 319 -14.40 -10.74 21.49
CA THR A 319 -15.77 -10.61 21.00
C THR A 319 -16.13 -9.20 20.52
N ALA A 320 -15.25 -8.21 20.69
CA ALA A 320 -15.49 -6.84 20.21
C ALA A 320 -15.80 -6.81 18.69
N GLU A 321 -16.78 -6.01 18.26
CA GLU A 321 -17.08 -5.85 16.84
C GLU A 321 -16.01 -5.04 16.10
N THR A 322 -15.41 -4.06 16.79
CA THR A 322 -14.37 -3.20 16.25
C THR A 322 -13.14 -3.23 17.15
N HIS A 323 -12.01 -3.65 16.59
CA HIS A 323 -10.71 -3.62 17.25
C HIS A 323 -9.97 -2.38 16.79
N GLN A 324 -9.53 -1.55 17.73
CA GLN A 324 -8.71 -0.38 17.42
C GLN A 324 -7.23 -0.74 17.40
N ALA A 325 -6.51 -0.14 16.47
CA ALA A 325 -5.07 -0.23 16.35
C ALA A 325 -4.52 1.12 15.88
N GLU A 326 -3.27 1.42 16.20
CA GLU A 326 -2.67 2.69 15.78
C GLU A 326 -2.35 2.68 14.28
N LEU A 327 -2.55 3.82 13.62
CA LEU A 327 -2.10 4.13 12.27
C LEU A 327 -0.88 5.06 12.34
N PRO A 328 0.34 4.51 12.41
CA PRO A 328 1.55 5.29 12.60
C PRO A 328 1.91 6.04 11.31
N LEU A 329 2.02 7.35 11.42
CA LEU A 329 2.37 8.26 10.32
C LEU A 329 3.58 9.08 10.71
N ARG A 330 4.60 9.11 9.84
CA ARG A 330 5.68 10.07 9.95
C ARG A 330 5.22 11.40 9.36
N ARG A 331 5.20 12.44 10.20
CA ARG A 331 4.94 13.82 9.78
C ARG A 331 6.27 14.52 9.46
N THR A 332 6.30 15.25 8.36
CA THR A 332 7.44 16.07 7.96
C THR A 332 6.96 17.52 7.88
N PRO A 333 7.33 18.41 8.81
CA PRO A 333 6.90 19.80 8.75
C PRO A 333 7.50 20.51 7.53
N PRO A 334 6.89 21.61 7.06
CA PRO A 334 7.56 22.50 6.11
C PRO A 334 8.84 23.09 6.71
N GLN A 335 9.79 23.45 5.86
CA GLN A 335 11.08 24.00 6.28
C GLN A 335 10.98 25.42 6.82
N ARG A 336 9.98 26.18 6.36
CA ARG A 336 9.68 27.54 6.83
C ARG A 336 8.32 27.60 7.51
N SER A 337 8.24 28.43 8.54
CA SER A 337 6.98 28.82 9.17
C SER A 337 6.24 29.85 8.33
N LEU A 338 4.93 29.98 8.55
CA LEU A 338 4.14 31.03 7.89
C LEU A 338 4.57 32.44 8.35
N ALA A 339 5.00 32.58 9.61
CA ALA A 339 5.49 33.83 10.16
C ALA A 339 6.66 34.43 9.36
N GLU A 340 7.56 33.59 8.85
CA GLU A 340 8.72 34.03 8.04
C GLU A 340 8.34 34.56 6.65
N THR A 341 7.10 34.38 6.21
CA THR A 341 6.65 34.76 4.85
C THR A 341 6.06 36.16 4.75
N ASN A 342 5.80 36.83 5.88
CA ASN A 342 5.15 38.14 5.90
C ASN A 342 5.61 38.99 7.09
N GLN A 343 5.27 40.29 7.07
CA GLN A 343 5.56 41.24 8.15
C GLN A 343 4.28 41.72 8.86
N LEU A 344 3.16 41.01 8.64
CA LEU A 344 1.82 41.42 9.08
C LEU A 344 1.41 40.74 10.40
N GLY A 345 2.23 39.82 10.91
CA GLY A 345 1.91 39.01 12.10
C GLY A 345 0.90 37.90 11.78
N ILE A 346 0.96 37.33 10.58
CA ILE A 346 0.10 36.20 10.18
C ILE A 346 0.94 34.93 10.30
N ASN A 347 0.72 34.17 11.37
CA ASN A 347 1.61 33.09 11.79
C ASN A 347 0.93 31.71 11.75
N GLU A 348 -0.36 31.66 12.05
CA GLU A 348 -1.09 30.41 12.23
C GLU A 348 -2.59 30.58 11.97
N ARG A 349 -3.32 29.47 11.91
CA ARG A 349 -4.78 29.49 11.81
C ARG A 349 -5.38 29.72 13.20
N ILE A 350 -6.16 30.77 13.33
CA ILE A 350 -6.85 31.16 14.58
C ILE A 350 -8.34 30.84 14.57
N GLY A 351 -8.93 30.52 13.40
CA GLY A 351 -10.34 30.11 13.31
C GLY A 351 -10.66 29.28 12.08
N LEU A 352 -11.64 28.39 12.21
CA LEU A 352 -12.16 27.56 11.13
C LEU A 352 -13.69 27.53 11.16
N GLY A 353 -14.29 27.72 9.99
CA GLY A 353 -15.70 27.45 9.74
C GLY A 353 -15.84 26.52 8.54
N THR A 354 -16.71 25.53 8.65
CA THR A 354 -17.06 24.61 7.55
C THR A 354 -18.56 24.61 7.32
N SER A 355 -18.95 24.26 6.09
CA SER A 355 -20.34 23.95 5.78
C SER A 355 -20.43 23.09 4.52
N HIS A 356 -21.56 22.40 4.39
CA HIS A 356 -21.92 21.60 3.22
C HIS A 356 -23.07 22.24 2.46
N TYR A 357 -23.13 21.96 1.17
CA TYR A 357 -24.16 22.45 0.26
C TYR A 357 -24.60 21.39 -0.75
N ALA A 358 -24.74 20.15 -0.26
CA ALA A 358 -25.30 19.04 -1.01
C ALA A 358 -26.63 19.42 -1.69
N HIS A 359 -26.92 18.80 -2.83
CA HIS A 359 -28.13 19.05 -3.66
C HIS A 359 -28.22 20.46 -4.28
N SER A 360 -27.14 21.25 -4.25
CA SER A 360 -27.09 22.52 -4.97
C SER A 360 -27.13 22.33 -6.48
N ILE A 361 -27.94 23.14 -7.17
CA ILE A 361 -27.91 23.24 -8.63
C ILE A 361 -26.59 23.85 -9.13
N PRO A 362 -26.15 23.57 -10.38
CA PRO A 362 -24.86 24.04 -10.91
C PRO A 362 -24.60 25.55 -10.75
N ASN A 363 -25.60 26.40 -10.97
CA ASN A 363 -25.45 27.85 -10.83
C ASN A 363 -25.19 28.28 -9.38
N ARG A 364 -25.79 27.60 -8.40
CA ARG A 364 -25.54 27.85 -6.97
C ARG A 364 -24.12 27.42 -6.59
N ILE A 365 -23.66 26.26 -7.08
CA ILE A 365 -22.28 25.77 -6.87
C ILE A 365 -21.27 26.80 -7.40
N HIS A 366 -21.48 27.29 -8.64
CA HIS A 366 -20.66 28.35 -9.23
C HIS A 366 -20.65 29.63 -8.37
N ASN A 367 -21.80 30.08 -7.91
CA ASN A 367 -21.90 31.28 -7.08
C ASN A 367 -21.22 31.13 -5.72
N VAL A 368 -21.31 29.96 -5.07
CA VAL A 368 -20.60 29.69 -3.80
C VAL A 368 -19.09 29.76 -4.03
N ALA A 369 -18.58 29.11 -5.09
CA ALA A 369 -17.16 29.16 -5.43
C ALA A 369 -16.69 30.59 -5.75
N LEU A 370 -17.45 31.34 -6.56
CA LEU A 370 -17.13 32.72 -6.92
C LEU A 370 -17.13 33.65 -5.69
N THR A 371 -18.15 33.53 -4.83
CA THR A 371 -18.25 34.32 -3.59
C THR A 371 -17.07 34.02 -2.68
N THR A 372 -16.73 32.74 -2.52
CA THR A 372 -15.59 32.30 -1.72
C THR A 372 -14.28 32.90 -2.25
N GLY A 373 -14.06 32.85 -3.56
CA GLY A 373 -12.88 33.44 -4.20
C GLY A 373 -12.80 34.96 -4.04
N LYS A 374 -13.93 35.68 -4.09
CA LYS A 374 -13.98 37.13 -3.94
C LYS A 374 -13.67 37.63 -2.52
N ILE A 375 -14.06 36.88 -1.49
CA ILE A 375 -13.76 37.26 -0.10
C ILE A 375 -12.44 36.69 0.42
N SER A 376 -11.91 35.66 -0.26
CA SER A 376 -10.63 35.06 0.08
C SER A 376 -9.51 36.07 -0.15
N LEU A 377 -8.46 35.96 0.68
CA LEU A 377 -7.30 36.85 0.70
C LEU A 377 -7.57 38.26 1.25
N ALA A 378 -8.76 38.51 1.81
CA ALA A 378 -9.04 39.78 2.47
C ALA A 378 -8.22 39.92 3.76
N LEU A 379 -7.55 41.06 3.92
CA LEU A 379 -6.85 41.43 5.15
C LEU A 379 -7.72 42.33 6.03
N VAL A 380 -7.74 42.01 7.32
CA VAL A 380 -8.43 42.80 8.35
C VAL A 380 -7.37 43.36 9.31
N PRO A 381 -7.06 44.67 9.23
CA PRO A 381 -6.08 45.28 10.13
C PRO A 381 -6.54 45.28 11.60
N PRO A 382 -5.61 45.35 12.57
CA PRO A 382 -5.93 45.53 13.98
C PRO A 382 -6.88 46.70 14.22
N GLY A 383 -7.90 46.48 15.05
CA GLY A 383 -8.93 47.47 15.40
C GLY A 383 -9.88 47.87 14.27
N LYS A 384 -9.84 47.21 13.09
CA LYS A 384 -10.72 47.51 11.96
C LYS A 384 -11.86 46.50 11.83
N GLU A 385 -12.98 46.98 11.31
CA GLU A 385 -14.16 46.17 11.03
C GLU A 385 -14.11 45.61 9.61
N PHE A 386 -14.34 44.31 9.49
CA PHE A 386 -14.63 43.63 8.24
C PHE A 386 -16.13 43.71 7.93
N SER A 387 -16.47 43.98 6.66
CA SER A 387 -17.83 43.88 6.14
C SER A 387 -17.86 42.90 4.97
N PHE A 388 -18.75 41.91 5.08
CA PHE A 388 -18.89 40.86 4.05
C PHE A 388 -19.30 41.47 2.71
N ASN A 389 -20.37 42.27 2.68
CA ASN A 389 -20.86 42.86 1.44
C ASN A 389 -19.85 43.85 0.83
N LYS A 390 -19.14 44.63 1.65
CA LYS A 390 -18.10 45.55 1.16
C LYS A 390 -16.97 44.79 0.48
N THR A 391 -16.55 43.68 1.05
CA THR A 391 -15.47 42.84 0.52
C THR A 391 -15.91 42.09 -0.74
N LEU A 392 -17.14 41.56 -0.73
CA LEU A 392 -17.70 40.82 -1.88
C LEU A 392 -17.88 41.72 -3.12
N GLY A 393 -18.29 42.97 -2.91
CA GLY A 393 -18.65 43.89 -3.97
C GLY A 393 -20.02 43.59 -4.58
N GLU A 394 -20.25 44.09 -5.80
CA GLU A 394 -21.52 43.95 -6.51
C GLU A 394 -21.82 42.46 -6.82
N VAL A 395 -23.05 42.04 -6.54
CA VAL A 395 -23.58 40.71 -6.86
C VAL A 395 -24.53 40.83 -8.05
N SER A 396 -24.00 40.62 -9.25
CA SER A 396 -24.80 40.65 -10.49
C SER A 396 -24.19 39.76 -11.56
N SER A 397 -24.97 39.49 -12.61
CA SER A 397 -24.48 38.83 -13.83
C SER A 397 -23.21 39.49 -14.41
N LYS A 398 -23.07 40.82 -14.29
CA LYS A 398 -21.88 41.57 -14.75
C LYS A 398 -20.62 41.22 -13.97
N THR A 399 -20.75 40.88 -12.68
CA THR A 399 -19.63 40.46 -11.83
C THR A 399 -19.43 38.95 -11.79
N GLY A 400 -20.08 38.22 -12.70
CA GLY A 400 -19.88 36.79 -12.93
C GLY A 400 -20.84 35.89 -12.17
N PHE A 401 -21.79 36.45 -11.41
CA PHE A 401 -22.80 35.65 -10.73
C PHE A 401 -23.82 35.10 -11.73
N ARG A 402 -24.36 33.93 -11.41
CA ARG A 402 -25.39 33.28 -12.20
C ARG A 402 -26.72 33.31 -11.46
N SER A 403 -27.80 33.31 -12.23
CA SER A 403 -29.14 33.20 -11.68
C SER A 403 -29.31 31.85 -10.98
N ALA A 404 -29.62 31.91 -9.69
CA ALA A 404 -29.91 30.78 -8.84
C ALA A 404 -31.02 31.19 -7.86
N TYR A 405 -31.55 30.22 -7.13
CA TYR A 405 -32.57 30.51 -6.13
C TYR A 405 -32.01 31.40 -5.01
N VAL A 406 -32.60 32.58 -4.85
CA VAL A 406 -32.36 33.56 -3.79
C VAL A 406 -33.62 33.73 -2.96
N ILE A 407 -33.43 34.07 -1.69
CA ILE A 407 -34.53 34.37 -0.78
C ILE A 407 -34.73 35.88 -0.79
N LYS A 408 -35.87 36.35 -1.29
CA LYS A 408 -36.20 37.77 -1.31
C LYS A 408 -37.70 37.98 -1.06
N ASN A 409 -38.06 39.00 -0.30
CA ASN A 409 -39.45 39.40 -0.06
C ASN A 409 -40.39 38.24 0.36
N GLY A 410 -39.91 37.31 1.19
CA GLY A 410 -40.76 36.20 1.64
C GLY A 410 -40.92 35.06 0.63
N GLN A 411 -40.10 35.00 -0.43
CA GLN A 411 -40.18 33.96 -1.47
C GLN A 411 -38.79 33.51 -1.93
N THR A 412 -38.67 32.23 -2.26
CA THR A 412 -37.55 31.74 -3.07
C THR A 412 -37.82 32.06 -4.54
N GLN A 413 -36.98 32.89 -5.15
CA GLN A 413 -37.09 33.29 -6.55
C GLN A 413 -35.74 33.19 -7.25
N LEU A 414 -35.74 33.15 -8.58
CA LEU A 414 -34.49 33.26 -9.33
C LEU A 414 -33.92 34.68 -9.19
N GLY A 415 -32.64 34.77 -8.87
CA GLY A 415 -31.90 36.02 -8.79
C GLY A 415 -30.40 35.77 -8.84
N ASP A 416 -29.64 36.83 -9.10
CA ASP A 416 -28.19 36.75 -9.13
C ASP A 416 -27.65 36.51 -7.71
N GLY A 417 -26.72 35.56 -7.57
CA GLY A 417 -26.03 35.33 -6.29
C GLY A 417 -26.67 34.31 -5.34
N GLY A 418 -27.62 33.48 -5.79
CA GLY A 418 -28.08 32.35 -5.00
C GLY A 418 -26.88 31.48 -4.57
N GLY A 419 -26.67 31.34 -3.25
CA GLY A 419 -25.50 30.68 -2.66
C GLY A 419 -24.58 31.59 -1.82
N VAL A 420 -24.66 32.93 -1.96
CA VAL A 420 -23.80 33.88 -1.24
C VAL A 420 -23.91 33.74 0.29
N CYS A 421 -25.12 33.52 0.83
CA CYS A 421 -25.32 33.35 2.27
C CYS A 421 -24.63 32.10 2.85
N GLN A 422 -24.33 31.08 2.04
CA GLN A 422 -23.54 29.92 2.49
C GLN A 422 -22.17 30.38 2.97
N VAL A 423 -21.54 31.29 2.21
CA VAL A 423 -20.20 31.79 2.49
C VAL A 423 -20.21 32.68 3.72
N SER A 424 -21.21 33.56 3.86
CA SER A 424 -21.41 34.37 5.07
C SER A 424 -21.63 33.53 6.32
N THR A 425 -22.49 32.50 6.26
CA THR A 425 -22.70 31.55 7.35
C THR A 425 -21.40 30.83 7.73
N THR A 426 -20.60 30.42 6.74
CA THR A 426 -19.32 29.73 6.99
C THR A 426 -18.29 30.67 7.61
N LEU A 427 -18.22 31.93 7.15
CA LEU A 427 -17.37 32.95 7.76
C LEU A 427 -17.81 33.26 9.19
N PHE A 428 -19.12 33.38 9.47
CA PHE A 428 -19.63 33.58 10.81
C PHE A 428 -19.18 32.48 11.77
N ARG A 429 -19.20 31.21 11.33
CA ARG A 429 -18.68 30.08 12.10
C ARG A 429 -17.17 30.19 12.36
N ALA A 430 -16.40 30.62 11.37
CA ALA A 430 -14.96 30.83 11.53
C ALA A 430 -14.64 31.96 12.52
N VAL A 431 -15.42 33.05 12.48
CA VAL A 431 -15.31 34.20 13.39
C VAL A 431 -15.70 33.83 14.82
N LEU A 432 -16.78 33.05 14.99
CA LEU A 432 -17.15 32.47 16.29
C LEU A 432 -16.03 31.60 16.83
N ASN A 433 -15.49 30.68 16.01
CA ASN A 433 -14.40 29.80 16.43
C ASN A 433 -13.11 30.56 16.80
N ALA A 434 -12.82 31.66 16.11
CA ALA A 434 -11.70 32.54 16.43
C ALA A 434 -11.92 33.43 17.65
N GLY A 435 -13.14 33.48 18.20
CA GLY A 435 -13.46 34.37 19.33
C GLY A 435 -13.30 35.85 19.01
N LEU A 436 -13.63 36.27 17.78
CA LEU A 436 -13.60 37.68 17.37
C LEU A 436 -14.94 38.36 17.64
N LYS A 437 -14.91 39.65 17.94
CA LYS A 437 -16.12 40.44 18.19
C LYS A 437 -16.99 40.59 16.94
N ILE A 438 -18.18 40.01 16.98
CA ILE A 438 -19.20 40.14 15.93
C ILE A 438 -20.00 41.43 16.18
N THR A 439 -19.97 42.35 15.23
CA THR A 439 -20.61 43.67 15.35
C THR A 439 -21.97 43.71 14.65
N ARG A 440 -22.20 42.86 13.65
CA ARG A 440 -23.48 42.73 12.97
C ARG A 440 -23.70 41.31 12.48
N ARG A 441 -24.84 40.73 12.88
CA ARG A 441 -25.32 39.44 12.39
C ARG A 441 -26.85 39.43 12.34
N LEU A 442 -27.41 38.88 11.26
CA LEU A 442 -28.83 38.54 11.17
C LEU A 442 -28.99 37.06 10.76
N PRO A 443 -29.93 36.31 11.36
CA PRO A 443 -30.28 34.96 10.92
C PRO A 443 -31.07 34.99 9.59
N HIS A 444 -31.17 33.85 8.92
CA HIS A 444 -32.17 33.67 7.87
C HIS A 444 -33.60 33.71 8.45
N SER A 445 -34.58 34.07 7.62
CA SER A 445 -35.99 34.17 8.03
C SER A 445 -36.69 32.81 8.18
N TYR A 446 -36.14 31.74 7.61
CA TYR A 446 -36.63 30.37 7.71
C TYR A 446 -35.44 29.39 7.76
N ARG A 447 -35.67 28.15 8.17
CA ARG A 447 -34.62 27.14 8.31
C ARG A 447 -34.11 26.67 6.96
N VAL A 448 -32.79 26.70 6.80
CA VAL A 448 -32.11 26.14 5.63
C VAL A 448 -31.45 24.84 6.06
N SER A 449 -32.06 23.72 5.68
CA SER A 449 -31.72 22.38 6.21
C SER A 449 -30.25 22.01 6.05
N TYR A 450 -29.61 22.37 4.94
CA TYR A 450 -28.22 21.99 4.69
C TYR A 450 -27.19 22.78 5.53
N TYR A 451 -27.56 23.89 6.18
CA TYR A 451 -26.68 24.52 7.19
C TYR A 451 -26.64 23.73 8.50
N GLU A 452 -27.58 22.82 8.71
CA GLU A 452 -27.72 22.06 9.95
C GLU A 452 -27.24 20.61 9.81
N LEU A 453 -26.58 20.27 8.68
CA LEU A 453 -25.96 18.95 8.47
C LEU A 453 -24.82 18.69 9.45
N ASP A 454 -24.08 19.73 9.78
CA ASP A 454 -22.89 19.70 10.65
C ASP A 454 -23.03 20.62 11.87
N ASN A 455 -24.20 21.21 12.09
CA ASN A 455 -24.39 22.22 13.12
C ASN A 455 -25.82 22.31 13.65
N LYS A 456 -25.99 23.00 14.79
CA LYS A 456 -27.31 23.20 15.41
C LYS A 456 -28.06 24.38 14.75
N PRO A 457 -29.41 24.40 14.79
CA PRO A 457 -30.18 25.56 14.34
C PRO A 457 -29.73 26.85 15.03
N GLY A 458 -29.61 27.94 14.29
CA GLY A 458 -29.26 29.25 14.86
C GLY A 458 -27.86 29.75 14.49
N ILE A 459 -26.97 28.87 14.01
CA ILE A 459 -25.57 29.16 13.75
C ILE A 459 -25.37 29.46 12.25
N ASP A 460 -26.01 30.54 11.82
CA ASP A 460 -26.08 31.03 10.44
C ASP A 460 -26.03 32.57 10.37
N ALA A 461 -25.62 33.13 9.24
CA ALA A 461 -25.61 34.58 9.02
C ALA A 461 -26.05 34.89 7.60
N THR A 462 -27.20 35.55 7.46
CA THR A 462 -27.71 35.99 6.17
C THR A 462 -27.03 37.28 5.72
N VAL A 463 -26.94 37.46 4.40
CA VAL A 463 -26.41 38.66 3.75
C VAL A 463 -27.23 38.94 2.50
N TYR A 464 -27.43 40.22 2.21
CA TYR A 464 -28.06 40.69 1.00
C TYR A 464 -27.48 42.07 0.67
N ALA A 465 -26.84 42.19 -0.49
CA ALA A 465 -26.14 43.40 -0.88
C ALA A 465 -27.05 44.65 -0.78
N GLY A 466 -26.56 45.70 -0.11
CA GLY A 466 -27.30 46.95 0.11
C GLY A 466 -28.26 46.95 1.31
N GLU A 467 -28.63 45.80 1.88
CA GLU A 467 -29.63 45.72 2.96
C GLU A 467 -29.07 45.05 4.23
N THR A 468 -28.63 43.79 4.10
CA THR A 468 -28.24 42.93 5.22
C THR A 468 -26.78 42.51 5.09
N ASP A 469 -26.01 42.66 6.16
CA ASP A 469 -24.56 42.45 6.13
C ASP A 469 -24.10 41.68 7.36
N PHE A 470 -23.01 40.94 7.23
CA PHE A 470 -22.31 40.28 8.32
C PHE A 470 -20.99 41.01 8.57
N ARG A 471 -20.74 41.40 9.83
CA ARG A 471 -19.59 42.21 10.21
C ARG A 471 -18.97 41.75 11.52
N PHE A 472 -17.65 41.87 11.60
CA PHE A 472 -16.87 41.61 12.79
C PHE A 472 -15.67 42.56 12.85
N THR A 473 -15.16 42.79 14.05
CA THR A 473 -13.95 43.58 14.29
C THR A 473 -12.77 42.64 14.51
N ASN A 474 -11.63 42.94 13.91
CA ASN A 474 -10.37 42.40 14.36
C ASN A 474 -9.95 43.16 15.62
N ASP A 475 -10.26 42.60 16.79
CA ASP A 475 -9.85 43.10 18.10
C ASP A 475 -8.64 42.34 18.66
N THR A 476 -7.77 41.86 17.76
CA THR A 476 -6.43 41.36 18.07
C THR A 476 -5.38 42.42 17.69
N ASP A 477 -4.12 42.21 18.10
CA ASP A 477 -3.02 43.14 17.86
C ASP A 477 -2.38 43.03 16.46
N HIS A 478 -2.70 41.98 15.69
CA HIS A 478 -2.09 41.69 14.39
C HIS A 478 -3.11 41.58 13.26
N TYR A 479 -2.66 41.60 12.01
CA TYR A 479 -3.56 41.44 10.86
C TYR A 479 -4.18 40.05 10.85
N ILE A 480 -5.42 39.97 10.36
CA ILE A 480 -6.10 38.70 10.09
C ILE A 480 -6.29 38.55 8.58
N LEU A 481 -5.89 37.41 8.04
CA LEU A 481 -6.23 36.98 6.68
C LEU A 481 -7.50 36.13 6.71
N VAL A 482 -8.48 36.50 5.90
CA VAL A 482 -9.63 35.65 5.57
C VAL A 482 -9.26 34.78 4.38
N TYR A 483 -9.15 33.47 4.57
CA TYR A 483 -8.88 32.52 3.49
C TYR A 483 -10.06 31.57 3.28
N GLY A 484 -10.60 31.56 2.06
CA GLY A 484 -11.72 30.70 1.69
C GLY A 484 -11.36 29.67 0.63
N ALA A 485 -11.89 28.46 0.79
CA ALA A 485 -11.81 27.40 -0.21
C ALA A 485 -13.14 26.67 -0.36
N ALA A 486 -13.62 26.52 -1.59
CA ALA A 486 -14.83 25.76 -1.92
C ALA A 486 -14.46 24.53 -2.74
N ASP A 487 -14.90 23.35 -2.29
CA ASP A 487 -14.80 22.10 -3.02
C ASP A 487 -16.12 21.83 -3.75
N SER A 488 -16.15 22.17 -5.04
CA SER A 488 -17.34 22.03 -5.88
C SER A 488 -17.66 20.58 -6.23
N THR A 489 -16.72 19.65 -6.05
CA THR A 489 -16.90 18.22 -6.31
C THR A 489 -17.58 17.56 -5.11
N ASN A 490 -17.06 17.81 -3.91
CA ASN A 490 -17.60 17.26 -2.66
C ASN A 490 -18.70 18.12 -2.04
N LEU A 491 -19.11 19.22 -2.70
CA LEU A 491 -20.15 20.15 -2.27
C LEU A 491 -19.95 20.63 -0.83
N SER A 492 -18.71 20.97 -0.50
CA SER A 492 -18.30 21.47 0.82
C SER A 492 -17.47 22.73 0.67
N MET A 493 -17.38 23.52 1.75
CA MET A 493 -16.48 24.67 1.80
C MET A 493 -15.96 24.90 3.20
N LYS A 494 -14.85 25.64 3.25
CA LYS A 494 -14.26 26.14 4.49
C LYS A 494 -13.85 27.60 4.36
N ILE A 495 -13.93 28.31 5.48
CA ILE A 495 -13.31 29.60 5.71
C ILE A 495 -12.35 29.45 6.89
N GLU A 496 -11.11 29.87 6.70
CA GLU A 496 -10.05 29.85 7.70
C GLU A 496 -9.59 31.28 7.95
N LEU A 497 -9.42 31.63 9.21
CA LEU A 497 -8.83 32.89 9.63
C LEU A 497 -7.39 32.63 10.07
N TYR A 498 -6.43 33.33 9.46
CA TYR A 498 -5.02 33.26 9.84
C TYR A 498 -4.57 34.57 10.48
N GLY A 499 -3.81 34.49 11.57
CA GLY A 499 -3.34 35.64 12.33
C GLY A 499 -2.26 35.22 13.33
N THR A 500 -2.15 35.95 14.44
CA THR A 500 -1.34 35.56 15.61
C THR A 500 -2.29 35.23 16.76
N SER A 501 -2.14 34.06 17.37
CA SER A 501 -2.92 33.73 18.56
C SER A 501 -2.50 34.61 19.75
N ASP A 502 -3.47 35.21 20.43
CA ASP A 502 -3.29 35.89 21.72
C ASP A 502 -3.66 34.99 22.92
N GLY A 503 -3.89 33.70 22.65
CA GLY A 503 -4.29 32.71 23.64
C GLY A 503 -5.78 32.75 24.03
N ARG A 504 -6.61 33.52 23.34
CA ARG A 504 -8.07 33.49 23.58
C ARG A 504 -8.68 32.14 23.25
N THR A 505 -9.78 31.82 23.92
CA THR A 505 -10.59 30.62 23.68
C THR A 505 -12.05 31.03 23.46
N SER A 506 -12.76 30.30 22.60
CA SER A 506 -14.19 30.55 22.32
C SER A 506 -15.02 29.29 22.54
N GLU A 507 -16.16 29.46 23.21
CA GLU A 507 -17.06 28.37 23.54
C GLU A 507 -18.52 28.78 23.26
N ILE A 508 -19.26 27.91 22.56
CA ILE A 508 -20.71 28.06 22.40
C ILE A 508 -21.40 27.29 23.53
N VAL A 509 -22.11 28.02 24.38
CA VAL A 509 -22.86 27.48 25.52
C VAL A 509 -24.35 27.80 25.40
N ASP A 510 -25.16 27.18 26.27
CA ASP A 510 -26.60 27.45 26.42
C ASP A 510 -27.40 27.42 25.12
N HIS A 511 -27.01 26.53 24.19
CA HIS A 511 -27.77 26.33 22.96
C HIS A 511 -29.13 25.70 23.30
N VAL A 512 -30.20 26.42 22.98
CA VAL A 512 -31.59 26.00 23.21
C VAL A 512 -32.45 26.30 22.00
N THR A 513 -33.45 25.46 21.77
CA THR A 513 -34.49 25.68 20.76
C THR A 513 -35.87 25.62 21.39
N TRP A 514 -36.79 26.45 20.92
CA TRP A 514 -38.16 26.49 21.42
C TRP A 514 -39.15 26.89 20.32
N ASP A 515 -40.44 26.83 20.64
CA ASP A 515 -41.54 27.27 19.78
C ASP A 515 -41.59 26.61 18.39
N PRO A 516 -41.54 25.26 18.31
CA PRO A 516 -41.57 24.56 17.03
C PRO A 516 -42.95 24.72 16.37
N HIS A 517 -42.94 25.06 15.09
CA HIS A 517 -44.15 25.19 14.27
C HIS A 517 -44.05 24.29 13.05
N PRO A 518 -45.13 23.57 12.68
CA PRO A 518 -45.16 22.83 11.41
C PRO A 518 -45.01 23.81 10.23
N PRO A 519 -44.55 23.33 9.07
CA PRO A 519 -44.51 24.15 7.87
C PRO A 519 -45.91 24.66 7.50
N LEU A 520 -45.98 25.82 6.86
CA LEU A 520 -47.25 26.37 6.39
C LEU A 520 -47.84 25.50 5.26
N PRO A 521 -49.18 25.49 5.08
CA PRO A 521 -49.81 24.79 3.96
C PRO A 521 -49.23 25.22 2.61
N PRO A 522 -49.11 24.29 1.63
CA PRO A 522 -48.62 24.63 0.30
C PRO A 522 -49.43 25.74 -0.38
N GLN A 523 -48.73 26.61 -1.11
CA GLN A 523 -49.34 27.67 -1.91
C GLN A 523 -49.28 27.32 -3.40
N TYR A 524 -50.39 27.51 -4.10
CA TYR A 524 -50.49 27.33 -5.54
C TYR A 524 -50.63 28.69 -6.21
N ILE A 525 -49.69 29.01 -7.09
CA ILE A 525 -49.57 30.29 -7.77
C ILE A 525 -49.94 30.08 -9.24
N PRO A 526 -51.09 30.59 -9.71
CA PRO A 526 -51.49 30.50 -11.11
C PRO A 526 -50.43 31.11 -12.04
N THR A 527 -50.11 30.45 -13.15
CA THR A 527 -49.17 30.94 -14.17
C THR A 527 -49.55 30.49 -15.58
N THR A 528 -49.25 31.32 -16.58
CA THR A 528 -49.34 30.97 -18.01
C THR A 528 -48.02 30.40 -18.56
N ALA A 529 -46.96 30.36 -17.75
CA ALA A 529 -45.66 29.82 -18.14
C ALA A 529 -45.62 28.27 -18.16
N LEU A 530 -46.68 27.61 -17.67
CA LEU A 530 -46.83 26.16 -17.62
C LEU A 530 -48.11 25.74 -18.36
N PRO A 531 -48.12 24.59 -19.05
CA PRO A 531 -49.35 24.03 -19.59
C PRO A 531 -50.42 23.83 -18.51
N ALA A 532 -51.69 24.03 -18.88
CA ALA A 532 -52.82 23.88 -17.95
C ALA A 532 -52.76 22.54 -17.19
N GLY A 533 -52.92 22.60 -15.87
CA GLY A 533 -52.87 21.45 -14.97
C GLY A 533 -51.46 20.94 -14.61
N LYS A 534 -50.38 21.52 -15.16
CA LYS A 534 -49.01 21.21 -14.71
C LYS A 534 -48.67 21.98 -13.45
N LEU A 535 -48.03 21.27 -12.50
CA LEU A 535 -47.45 21.85 -11.30
C LEU A 535 -45.93 21.85 -11.40
N GLN A 536 -45.29 22.96 -11.02
CA GLN A 536 -43.85 23.04 -10.81
C GLN A 536 -43.58 23.60 -9.42
N GLN A 537 -42.91 22.82 -8.58
CA GLN A 537 -42.45 23.32 -7.29
C GLN A 537 -41.31 24.32 -7.49
N VAL A 538 -41.42 25.49 -6.85
CA VAL A 538 -40.42 26.56 -6.92
C VAL A 538 -39.90 26.98 -5.55
N ASP A 539 -40.53 26.50 -4.47
CA ASP A 539 -40.11 26.74 -3.09
C ASP A 539 -40.43 25.52 -2.22
N TRP A 540 -39.61 25.28 -1.19
CA TRP A 540 -39.74 24.11 -0.30
C TRP A 540 -40.21 24.55 1.08
N SER A 541 -41.08 23.74 1.68
CA SER A 541 -41.59 24.03 3.01
C SER A 541 -40.48 23.84 4.06
N ALA A 542 -40.53 24.64 5.11
CA ALA A 542 -39.61 24.54 6.24
C ALA A 542 -40.39 24.73 7.54
N PRO A 543 -40.16 23.91 8.58
CA PRO A 543 -40.76 24.13 9.88
C PRO A 543 -40.18 25.39 10.52
N GLY A 544 -41.01 26.05 11.33
CA GLY A 544 -40.57 27.17 12.16
C GLY A 544 -39.96 26.67 13.47
N ILE A 545 -38.98 27.42 13.99
CA ILE A 545 -38.40 27.20 15.31
C ILE A 545 -37.68 28.48 15.75
N SER A 546 -37.58 28.71 17.04
CA SER A 546 -36.65 29.70 17.59
C SER A 546 -35.43 29.00 18.19
N ALA A 547 -34.27 29.61 18.06
CA ALA A 547 -33.00 29.11 18.58
C ALA A 547 -32.20 30.23 19.24
N LYS A 548 -31.48 29.92 20.30
CA LYS A 548 -30.56 30.83 20.99
C LYS A 548 -29.31 30.09 21.39
N PHE A 549 -28.18 30.76 21.37
CA PHE A 549 -26.95 30.31 22.02
C PHE A 549 -26.16 31.52 22.50
N THR A 550 -25.23 31.29 23.42
CA THR A 550 -24.26 32.31 23.86
C THR A 550 -22.87 31.88 23.42
N ASN A 551 -22.11 32.80 22.82
CA ASN A 551 -20.68 32.61 22.58
C ASN A 551 -19.91 33.35 23.68
N ILE A 552 -19.15 32.60 24.48
CA ILE A 552 -18.28 33.14 25.52
C ILE A 552 -16.85 33.08 25.00
N VAL A 553 -16.14 34.20 25.04
CA VAL A 553 -14.73 34.28 24.70
C VAL A 553 -13.95 34.69 25.93
N LYS A 554 -12.90 33.94 26.25
CA LYS A 554 -12.01 34.21 27.37
C LYS A 554 -10.60 34.47 26.85
N ASP A 555 -9.87 35.39 27.49
CA ASP A 555 -8.45 35.59 27.23
C ASP A 555 -7.61 34.42 27.79
N LYS A 556 -6.29 34.49 27.58
CA LYS A 556 -5.32 33.48 28.05
C LYS A 556 -5.33 33.26 29.56
N ASP A 557 -5.79 34.24 30.34
CA ASP A 557 -5.84 34.18 31.80
C ASP A 557 -7.23 33.71 32.29
N GLY A 558 -8.12 33.34 31.36
CA GLY A 558 -9.47 32.85 31.64
C GLY A 558 -10.51 33.93 31.90
N LYS A 559 -10.15 35.21 31.75
CA LYS A 559 -11.08 36.33 31.93
C LYS A 559 -11.96 36.47 30.70
N GLU A 560 -13.26 36.59 30.92
CA GLU A 560 -14.24 36.82 29.84
C GLU A 560 -14.01 38.19 29.18
N ILE A 561 -13.88 38.18 27.85
CA ILE A 561 -13.70 39.36 26.99
C ILE A 561 -14.88 39.58 26.04
N HIS A 562 -15.62 38.53 25.69
CA HIS A 562 -16.88 38.62 24.95
C HIS A 562 -17.96 37.71 25.54
N HIS A 563 -19.19 38.19 25.51
CA HIS A 563 -20.40 37.49 25.94
C HIS A 563 -21.53 37.86 24.98
N ASP A 564 -21.64 37.12 23.89
CA ASP A 564 -22.58 37.45 22.82
C ASP A 564 -23.69 36.40 22.76
N THR A 565 -24.93 36.80 23.09
CA THR A 565 -26.10 35.95 22.93
C THR A 565 -26.74 36.19 21.56
N PHE A 566 -26.76 35.15 20.73
CA PHE A 566 -27.39 35.18 19.41
C PHE A 566 -28.75 34.51 19.46
N THR A 567 -29.78 35.22 18.96
CA THR A 567 -31.14 34.67 18.81
C THR A 567 -31.49 34.58 17.32
N SER A 568 -32.08 33.46 16.93
CA SER A 568 -32.63 33.21 15.60
C SER A 568 -34.10 32.84 15.72
N VAL A 569 -34.95 33.53 14.96
CA VAL A 569 -36.37 33.21 14.87
C VAL A 569 -36.66 32.80 13.43
N TYR A 570 -36.87 31.50 13.22
CA TYR A 570 -37.22 30.94 11.92
C TYR A 570 -38.72 30.78 11.80
N ARG A 571 -39.31 31.49 10.84
CA ARG A 571 -40.74 31.41 10.57
C ARG A 571 -41.05 30.11 9.82
N PRO A 572 -42.20 29.46 10.08
CA PRO A 572 -42.64 28.36 9.23
C PRO A 572 -42.84 28.85 7.80
N TRP A 573 -42.50 28.00 6.83
CA TRP A 573 -42.47 28.35 5.42
C TRP A 573 -43.31 27.37 4.60
N ALA A 574 -44.07 27.91 3.65
CA ALA A 574 -44.90 27.13 2.74
C ALA A 574 -44.07 26.64 1.55
N ALA A 575 -44.32 25.41 1.10
CA ALA A 575 -43.91 25.02 -0.25
C ALA A 575 -44.74 25.82 -1.26
N LYS A 576 -44.13 26.23 -2.38
CA LYS A 576 -44.82 26.98 -3.44
C LYS A 576 -44.77 26.22 -4.74
N PHE A 577 -45.93 26.13 -5.39
CA PHE A 577 -46.12 25.46 -6.67
C PHE A 577 -46.66 26.46 -7.68
N LEU A 578 -45.97 26.62 -8.80
CA LEU A 578 -46.56 27.24 -9.98
C LEU A 578 -47.58 26.27 -10.59
N GLN A 579 -48.80 26.74 -10.84
CA GLN A 579 -49.89 25.96 -11.43
C GLN A 579 -50.28 26.54 -12.79
N GLY A 580 -50.14 25.75 -13.85
CA GLY A 580 -50.61 26.12 -15.19
C GLY A 580 -52.12 26.28 -15.19
N VAL A 581 -52.61 27.48 -15.55
CA VAL A 581 -54.03 27.82 -15.65
C VAL A 581 -54.46 28.17 -17.05
#